data_AF-A0A969MVR4-F1
#
_entry.id   AF-A0A969MVR4-F1
#
_cell.length_a   1.000
_cell.length_b   1.000
_cell.length_c   1.000
_cell.angle_alpha   90.00
_cell.angle_beta   90.00
_cell.angle_gamma   90.00
#
_symmetry.space_group_name_H-M   'P 1'
#
loop_
_entity.id
_entity.type
_entity.pdbx_description
1 polymer ?
#
loop_
_entity_poly.entity_id
_entity_poly.type
_entity_poly.pdbx_seq_one_letter_code
_entity_poly.pdbx_strand_id
1 'polypeptide(L)'
;MQRQPDVYEFVHKSFQEYLRRAIKESKQEFLLTHSIDDPWWDETIRLYAAQGDASNLIWAALDQPSVVSLTLAYDCLEEGLSVQPDVRRQLEETLESGLESTDAEIFKLAAEVKLSRRLNRLLRIDDTTEIDTCYITCAEYQLFIDEKRVSGEDCQPDHWQTAKFPAGDAMKPITGVRASDAEEFCEWLTQRSSPLGDTFWRAVPLCLLGKQGSGCLRGLRCRSILYPLTRLAAGVM
;
A
#
# COMPACT_ATOMS: atom_id res chain seq x y z
N MET A 1 -26.40 -6.17 7.15
CA MET A 1 -25.74 -6.19 8.47
C MET A 1 -25.36 -7.64 8.71
N GLN A 2 -24.09 -8.07 8.67
CA GLN A 2 -23.00 -7.73 9.57
C GLN A 2 -21.69 -8.34 9.01
N ARG A 3 -20.52 -7.72 9.25
CA ARG A 3 -19.28 -8.43 9.61
C ARG A 3 -18.48 -7.55 10.58
N GLN A 4 -18.31 -8.07 11.80
CA GLN A 4 -17.65 -7.50 12.99
C GLN A 4 -18.46 -6.48 13.84
N PRO A 5 -18.20 -6.41 15.18
CA PRO A 5 -19.06 -5.72 16.14
C PRO A 5 -18.93 -4.20 16.18
N ASP A 6 -18.10 -3.60 15.31
CA ASP A 6 -17.79 -2.16 15.36
C ASP A 6 -17.68 -1.50 13.97
N VAL A 7 -17.99 -2.25 12.89
CA VAL A 7 -17.93 -1.76 11.51
C VAL A 7 -19.30 -1.98 10.85
N TYR A 8 -20.04 -0.89 10.65
CA TYR A 8 -21.36 -0.93 10.00
C TYR A 8 -21.24 -0.89 8.48
N GLU A 9 -20.80 -1.97 7.84
CA GLU A 9 -20.76 -2.04 6.38
C GLU A 9 -22.10 -2.54 5.79
N PHE A 10 -22.56 -1.92 4.69
CA PHE A 10 -23.74 -2.39 3.96
C PHE A 10 -23.37 -3.65 3.17
N VAL A 11 -23.87 -4.80 3.65
CA VAL A 11 -23.67 -6.14 3.06
C VAL A 11 -24.12 -6.26 1.59
N HIS A 12 -24.91 -5.31 1.07
CA HIS A 12 -25.44 -5.37 -0.30
C HIS A 12 -24.92 -4.21 -1.16
N LYS A 13 -24.02 -4.55 -2.09
CA LYS A 13 -23.47 -3.67 -3.15
C LYS A 13 -24.52 -2.81 -3.85
N SER A 14 -25.74 -3.32 -4.01
CA SER A 14 -26.88 -2.61 -4.60
C SER A 14 -27.23 -1.31 -3.86
N PHE A 15 -26.99 -1.22 -2.55
CA PHE A 15 -27.26 -0.01 -1.77
C PHE A 15 -26.19 1.06 -1.98
N GLN A 16 -24.91 0.68 -2.04
CA GLN A 16 -23.81 1.59 -2.39
C GLN A 16 -23.96 2.11 -3.82
N GLU A 17 -24.36 1.25 -4.76
CA GLU A 17 -24.65 1.64 -6.14
C GLU A 17 -25.82 2.63 -6.22
N TYR A 18 -26.86 2.45 -5.40
CA TYR A 18 -27.98 3.38 -5.28
C TYR A 18 -27.54 4.73 -4.71
N LEU A 19 -26.83 4.74 -3.57
CA LEU A 19 -26.35 5.98 -2.92
C LEU A 19 -25.47 6.81 -3.86
N ARG A 20 -24.50 6.16 -4.50
CA ARG A 20 -23.65 6.79 -5.52
C ARG A 20 -24.48 7.44 -6.63
N ARG A 21 -25.49 6.74 -7.15
CA ARG A 21 -26.37 7.28 -8.19
C ARG A 21 -27.18 8.46 -7.68
N ALA A 22 -27.74 8.36 -6.48
CA ALA A 22 -28.50 9.43 -5.85
C ALA A 22 -27.63 10.70 -5.66
N ILE A 23 -26.38 10.55 -5.23
CA ILE A 23 -25.43 11.66 -5.04
C ILE A 23 -25.07 12.32 -6.38
N LYS A 24 -24.87 11.52 -7.43
CA LYS A 24 -24.61 12.05 -8.78
C LYS A 24 -25.80 12.83 -9.32
N GLU A 25 -27.02 12.34 -9.10
CA GLU A 25 -28.26 13.00 -9.51
C GLU A 25 -28.55 14.27 -8.67
N SER A 26 -28.23 14.26 -7.37
CA SER A 26 -28.44 15.39 -6.46
C SER A 26 -27.32 16.44 -6.47
N LYS A 27 -26.20 16.18 -7.15
CA LYS A 27 -24.97 17.00 -7.17
C LYS A 27 -24.39 17.28 -5.78
N GLN A 28 -24.55 16.34 -4.84
CA GLN A 28 -24.08 16.48 -3.46
C GLN A 28 -22.67 15.91 -3.26
N GLU A 29 -21.73 16.28 -4.14
CA GLU A 29 -20.32 15.83 -4.07
C GLU A 29 -19.65 16.27 -2.75
N PHE A 30 -20.12 17.36 -2.16
CA PHE A 30 -19.72 17.83 -0.83
C PHE A 30 -19.77 16.74 0.26
N LEU A 31 -20.76 15.86 0.23
CA LEU A 31 -20.88 14.78 1.23
C LEU A 31 -19.73 13.78 1.10
N LEU A 32 -19.29 13.51 -0.14
CA LEU A 32 -18.15 12.64 -0.39
C LEU A 32 -16.87 13.30 0.10
N THR A 33 -16.66 14.59 -0.19
CA THR A 33 -15.46 15.33 0.25
C THR A 33 -15.34 15.44 1.77
N HIS A 34 -16.46 15.50 2.49
CA HIS A 34 -16.46 15.62 3.95
C HIS A 34 -16.32 14.26 4.67
N SER A 35 -16.50 13.15 3.95
CA SER A 35 -16.46 11.80 4.52
C SER A 35 -15.35 10.93 3.93
N ILE A 36 -14.28 11.56 3.41
CA ILE A 36 -13.12 10.88 2.82
C ILE A 36 -12.37 10.02 3.84
N ASP A 37 -12.36 10.40 5.12
CA ASP A 37 -11.69 9.65 6.19
C ASP A 37 -12.52 8.49 6.75
N ASP A 38 -13.77 8.35 6.33
CA ASP A 38 -14.66 7.31 6.84
C ASP A 38 -14.64 6.09 5.90
N PRO A 39 -14.12 4.93 6.34
CA PRO A 39 -14.06 3.70 5.54
C PRO A 39 -15.42 3.23 5.02
N TRP A 40 -16.53 3.70 5.61
CA TRP A 40 -17.87 3.41 5.12
C TRP A 40 -18.14 3.97 3.72
N TRP A 41 -17.56 5.12 3.40
CA TRP A 41 -17.77 5.84 2.14
C TRP A 41 -16.82 5.39 1.03
N ASP A 42 -15.72 4.72 1.35
CA ASP A 42 -14.68 4.26 0.43
C ASP A 42 -15.21 3.69 -0.90
N GLU A 43 -16.06 2.66 -0.83
CA GLU A 43 -16.60 2.00 -2.02
C GLU A 43 -17.52 2.94 -2.83
N THR A 44 -18.28 3.78 -2.13
CA THR A 44 -19.16 4.76 -2.79
C THR A 44 -18.33 5.84 -3.50
N ILE A 45 -17.23 6.28 -2.89
CA ILE A 45 -16.28 7.25 -3.44
C ILE A 45 -15.56 6.66 -4.65
N ARG A 46 -15.04 5.43 -4.57
CA ARG A 46 -14.42 4.71 -5.70
C ARG A 46 -15.38 4.57 -6.88
N LEU A 47 -16.60 4.08 -6.63
CA LEU A 47 -17.61 3.94 -7.68
C LEU A 47 -18.05 5.29 -8.28
N TYR A 48 -18.01 6.37 -7.49
CA TYR A 48 -18.27 7.72 -7.99
C TYR A 48 -17.14 8.21 -8.91
N ALA A 49 -15.89 8.09 -8.46
CA ALA A 49 -14.68 8.47 -9.21
C ALA A 49 -14.62 7.76 -10.57
N ALA A 50 -14.95 6.46 -10.62
CA ALA A 50 -14.96 5.66 -11.84
C ALA A 50 -15.92 6.16 -12.94
N GLN A 51 -16.86 7.07 -12.65
CA GLN A 51 -17.85 7.58 -13.58
C GLN A 51 -17.80 9.10 -13.81
N GLY A 52 -16.78 9.78 -13.28
CA GLY A 52 -16.70 11.24 -13.25
C GLY A 52 -15.27 11.77 -13.18
N ASP A 53 -15.17 13.09 -13.01
CA ASP A 53 -13.90 13.75 -12.70
C ASP A 53 -13.62 13.62 -11.20
N ALA A 54 -12.52 12.96 -10.84
CA ALA A 54 -12.15 12.74 -9.45
C ALA A 54 -11.27 13.87 -8.86
N SER A 55 -10.99 14.92 -9.65
CA SER A 55 -10.07 16.00 -9.24
C SER A 55 -10.49 16.67 -7.92
N ASN A 56 -11.79 16.90 -7.71
CA ASN A 56 -12.30 17.54 -6.49
C ASN A 56 -12.09 16.66 -5.24
N LEU A 57 -12.25 15.35 -5.38
CA LEU A 57 -12.03 14.39 -4.28
C LEU A 57 -10.56 14.33 -3.89
N ILE A 58 -9.66 14.33 -4.88
CA ILE A 58 -8.21 14.36 -4.63
C ILE A 58 -7.80 15.67 -3.95
N TRP A 59 -8.36 16.80 -4.37
CA TRP A 59 -8.13 18.08 -3.69
C TRP A 59 -8.58 18.09 -2.24
N ALA A 60 -9.74 17.51 -1.94
CA ALA A 60 -10.22 17.39 -0.56
C ALA A 60 -9.31 16.49 0.30
N ALA A 61 -8.78 15.41 -0.27
CA ALA A 61 -7.80 14.56 0.41
C ALA A 61 -6.45 15.26 0.64
N LEU A 62 -6.05 16.18 -0.25
CA LEU A 62 -4.85 16.99 -0.06
C LEU A 62 -5.02 18.09 1.00
N ASP A 63 -6.25 18.59 1.21
CA ASP A 63 -6.55 19.58 2.26
C ASP A 63 -6.46 18.97 3.66
N GLN A 64 -6.91 17.73 3.81
CA GLN A 64 -6.86 16.95 5.06
C GLN A 64 -6.09 15.64 4.84
N PRO A 65 -4.75 15.68 4.89
CA PRO A 65 -3.93 14.51 4.60
C PRO A 65 -3.98 13.51 5.76
N SER A 66 -4.56 12.36 5.51
CA SER A 66 -4.60 11.18 6.38
C SER A 66 -4.17 9.95 5.57
N VAL A 67 -3.80 8.87 6.25
CA VAL A 67 -3.41 7.62 5.54
C VAL A 67 -4.58 7.12 4.69
N VAL A 68 -5.81 7.20 5.21
CA VAL A 68 -7.02 6.75 4.54
C VAL A 68 -7.33 7.68 3.37
N SER A 69 -7.34 9.00 3.59
CA SER A 69 -7.68 9.99 2.57
C SER A 69 -6.72 9.96 1.38
N LEU A 70 -5.41 9.90 1.65
CA LEU A 70 -4.39 9.87 0.60
C LEU A 70 -4.39 8.53 -0.14
N THR A 71 -4.61 7.41 0.54
CA THR A 71 -4.73 6.10 -0.13
C THR A 71 -5.94 6.10 -1.06
N LEU A 72 -7.09 6.58 -0.59
CA LEU A 72 -8.32 6.70 -1.39
C LEU A 72 -8.15 7.67 -2.56
N ALA A 73 -7.42 8.77 -2.38
CA ALA A 73 -7.12 9.72 -3.46
C ALA A 73 -6.33 9.06 -4.59
N TYR A 74 -5.38 8.18 -4.25
CA TYR A 74 -4.64 7.41 -5.25
C TYR A 74 -5.47 6.32 -5.91
N ASP A 75 -6.38 5.67 -5.18
CA ASP A 75 -7.33 4.74 -5.80
C ASP A 75 -8.23 5.49 -6.80
N CYS A 76 -8.71 6.68 -6.43
CA CYS A 76 -9.47 7.56 -7.32
C CYS A 76 -8.67 8.03 -8.54
N LEU A 77 -7.35 8.18 -8.42
CA LEU A 77 -6.45 8.56 -9.52
C LEU A 77 -6.37 7.47 -10.60
N GLU A 78 -6.36 6.20 -10.18
CA GLU A 78 -6.20 5.03 -11.06
C GLU A 78 -7.55 4.56 -11.62
N GLU A 79 -8.61 4.54 -10.79
CA GLU A 79 -9.95 4.09 -11.20
C GLU A 79 -10.78 5.21 -11.84
N GLY A 80 -10.40 6.48 -11.62
CA GLY A 80 -11.14 7.64 -12.09
C GLY A 80 -11.26 7.72 -13.61
N LEU A 81 -12.44 8.12 -14.10
CA LEU A 81 -12.67 8.28 -15.54
C LEU A 81 -11.82 9.42 -16.13
N SER A 82 -11.66 10.51 -15.37
CA SER A 82 -10.85 11.67 -15.74
C SER A 82 -10.26 12.31 -14.48
N VAL A 83 -8.98 12.71 -14.56
CA VAL A 83 -8.31 13.49 -13.53
C VAL A 83 -7.44 14.54 -14.20
N GLN A 84 -7.48 15.77 -13.70
CA GLN A 84 -6.64 16.85 -14.21
C GLN A 84 -5.15 16.54 -13.98
N PRO A 85 -4.28 16.77 -14.99
CA PRO A 85 -2.86 16.41 -14.90
C PRO A 85 -2.12 17.19 -13.81
N ASP A 86 -2.53 18.42 -13.50
CA ASP A 86 -1.95 19.22 -12.42
C ASP A 86 -2.23 18.61 -11.04
N VAL A 87 -3.44 18.10 -10.83
CA VAL A 87 -3.85 17.47 -9.57
C VAL A 87 -3.11 16.16 -9.34
N ARG A 88 -2.96 15.36 -10.41
CA ARG A 88 -2.11 14.15 -10.39
C ARG A 88 -0.69 14.47 -9.94
N ARG A 89 -0.06 15.43 -10.63
CA ARG A 89 1.31 15.84 -10.35
C ARG A 89 1.47 16.33 -8.91
N GLN A 90 0.53 17.13 -8.43
CA GLN A 90 0.58 17.64 -7.07
C GLN A 90 0.43 16.52 -6.02
N LEU A 91 -0.42 15.53 -6.26
CA LEU A 91 -0.56 14.36 -5.38
C LEU A 91 0.75 13.55 -5.34
N GLU A 92 1.36 13.29 -6.50
CA GLU A 92 2.65 12.60 -6.62
C GLU A 92 3.79 13.38 -5.93
N GLU A 93 3.91 14.68 -6.20
CA GLU A 93 4.91 15.57 -5.58
C GLU A 93 4.76 15.63 -4.05
N THR A 94 3.52 15.65 -3.54
CA THR A 94 3.25 15.65 -2.08
C THR A 94 3.76 14.37 -1.43
N LEU A 95 3.53 13.22 -2.07
CA LEU A 95 4.02 11.94 -1.55
C LEU A 95 5.54 11.85 -1.63
N GLU A 96 6.14 12.20 -2.76
CA GLU A 96 7.60 12.16 -2.93
C GLU A 96 8.33 13.08 -1.94
N SER A 97 7.84 14.33 -1.80
CA SER A 97 8.37 15.27 -0.80
C SER A 97 8.14 14.77 0.63
N GLY A 98 7.05 14.06 0.91
CA GLY A 98 6.77 13.47 2.21
C GLY A 98 7.74 12.35 2.57
N LEU A 99 8.09 11.49 1.60
CA LEU A 99 9.06 10.41 1.78
C LEU A 99 10.47 10.94 2.03
N GLU A 100 10.83 12.10 1.48
CA GLU A 100 12.14 12.74 1.74
C GLU A 100 12.13 13.68 2.96
N SER A 101 10.96 13.89 3.58
CA SER A 101 10.84 14.81 4.72
C SER A 101 11.72 14.37 5.89
N THR A 102 12.25 15.36 6.60
CA THR A 102 12.98 15.15 7.86
C THR A 102 12.02 14.99 9.04
N ASP A 103 10.77 15.46 8.90
CA ASP A 103 9.73 15.30 9.91
C ASP A 103 9.25 13.84 9.94
N ALA A 104 9.29 13.24 11.14
CA ALA A 104 8.93 11.85 11.36
C ALA A 104 7.45 11.57 11.09
N GLU A 105 6.55 12.50 11.42
CA GLU A 105 5.10 12.28 11.24
C GLU A 105 4.72 12.35 9.76
N ILE A 106 5.27 13.33 9.02
CA ILE A 106 5.07 13.46 7.57
C ILE A 106 5.68 12.27 6.84
N PHE A 107 6.89 11.86 7.23
CA PHE A 107 7.56 10.69 6.66
C PHE A 107 6.74 9.41 6.89
N LYS A 108 6.30 9.18 8.13
CA LYS A 108 5.50 8.02 8.50
C LYS A 108 4.21 7.97 7.69
N LEU A 109 3.48 9.09 7.61
CA LEU A 109 2.26 9.21 6.81
C LEU A 109 2.52 8.84 5.34
N ALA A 110 3.54 9.43 4.71
CA ALA A 110 3.86 9.15 3.32
C ALA A 110 4.29 7.70 3.08
N ALA A 111 5.10 7.13 3.98
CA ALA A 111 5.55 5.75 3.91
C ALA A 111 4.39 4.76 4.10
N GLU A 112 3.47 5.03 5.03
CA GLU A 112 2.27 4.23 5.28
C GLU A 112 1.31 4.25 4.09
N VAL A 113 1.08 5.42 3.48
CA VAL A 113 0.26 5.54 2.25
C VAL A 113 0.91 4.74 1.12
N LYS A 114 2.22 4.91 0.91
CA LYS A 114 2.96 4.18 -0.14
C LYS A 114 2.86 2.67 0.05
N LEU A 115 3.08 2.19 1.27
CA LEU A 115 3.00 0.78 1.61
C LEU A 115 1.57 0.25 1.41
N SER A 116 0.57 0.94 1.95
CA SER A 116 -0.85 0.53 1.85
C SER A 116 -1.29 0.38 0.39
N ARG A 117 -0.94 1.35 -0.45
CA ARG A 117 -1.20 1.30 -1.90
C ARG A 117 -0.56 0.09 -2.57
N ARG A 118 0.68 -0.24 -2.20
CA ARG A 118 1.38 -1.41 -2.71
C ARG A 118 0.65 -2.70 -2.34
N LEU A 119 0.26 -2.85 -1.07
CA LEU A 119 -0.43 -4.07 -0.59
C LEU A 119 -1.82 -4.24 -1.19
N ASN A 120 -2.47 -3.14 -1.60
CA ASN A 120 -3.76 -3.19 -2.31
C ASN A 120 -3.63 -3.52 -3.80
N ARG A 121 -2.41 -3.43 -4.37
CA ARG A 121 -2.14 -3.60 -5.81
C ARG A 121 -1.37 -4.88 -6.14
N LEU A 122 -1.47 -5.89 -5.29
CA LEU A 122 -0.83 -7.17 -5.59
C LEU A 122 -1.50 -7.81 -6.82
N LEU A 123 -0.68 -8.42 -7.67
CA LEU A 123 -1.20 -9.19 -8.79
C LEU A 123 -1.60 -10.57 -8.30
N ARG A 124 -2.89 -10.85 -8.37
CA ARG A 124 -3.41 -12.19 -8.13
C ARG A 124 -2.94 -13.13 -9.25
N ILE A 125 -2.19 -14.16 -8.86
CA ILE A 125 -1.70 -15.20 -9.77
C ILE A 125 -2.68 -16.36 -9.81
N ASP A 126 -3.22 -16.72 -8.65
CA ASP A 126 -4.21 -17.79 -8.50
C ASP A 126 -5.19 -17.47 -7.36
N ASP A 127 -5.99 -18.45 -6.93
CA ASP A 127 -7.01 -18.21 -5.91
C ASP A 127 -6.48 -17.95 -4.51
N THR A 128 -5.21 -18.25 -4.25
CA THR A 128 -4.60 -18.21 -2.93
C THR A 128 -3.31 -17.39 -2.86
N THR A 129 -2.83 -16.90 -4.01
CA THR A 129 -1.52 -16.28 -4.15
C THR A 129 -1.60 -14.95 -4.89
N GLU A 130 -1.05 -13.91 -4.27
CA GLU A 130 -0.87 -12.59 -4.86
C GLU A 130 0.60 -12.17 -4.78
N ILE A 131 1.13 -11.55 -5.83
CA ILE A 131 2.54 -11.17 -5.92
C ILE A 131 2.67 -9.69 -6.27
N ASP A 132 3.60 -9.02 -5.59
CA ASP A 132 4.05 -7.68 -5.96
C ASP A 132 4.94 -7.73 -7.21
N THR A 133 4.74 -6.80 -8.13
CA THR A 133 5.58 -6.67 -9.34
C THR A 133 6.80 -5.79 -9.13
N CYS A 134 6.84 -5.04 -8.03
CA CYS A 134 7.87 -4.07 -7.73
C CYS A 134 8.71 -4.48 -6.52
N TYR A 135 9.94 -3.97 -6.45
CA TYR A 135 10.80 -4.13 -5.28
C TYR A 135 10.38 -3.19 -4.15
N ILE A 136 10.54 -3.63 -2.90
CA ILE A 136 10.32 -2.79 -1.72
C ILE A 136 11.34 -1.66 -1.73
N THR A 137 10.87 -0.45 -1.44
CA THR A 137 11.72 0.75 -1.45
C THR A 137 12.38 0.98 -0.09
N CYS A 138 13.45 1.77 -0.08
CA CYS A 138 14.13 2.17 1.16
C CYS A 138 13.18 2.85 2.15
N ALA A 139 12.26 3.70 1.69
CA ALA A 139 11.31 4.39 2.56
C ALA A 139 10.30 3.44 3.24
N GLU A 140 9.82 2.41 2.53
CA GLU A 140 8.91 1.41 3.10
C GLU A 140 9.62 0.52 4.13
N TYR A 141 10.88 0.15 3.85
CA TYR A 141 11.67 -0.64 4.78
C TYR A 141 12.05 0.17 6.04
N GLN A 142 12.26 1.49 5.89
CA GLN A 142 12.51 2.38 7.03
C GLN A 142 11.35 2.37 8.03
N LEU A 143 10.09 2.33 7.58
CA LEU A 143 8.92 2.25 8.47
C LEU A 143 9.01 1.04 9.41
N PHE A 144 9.46 -0.11 8.89
CA PHE A 144 9.70 -1.31 9.68
C PHE A 144 10.86 -1.13 10.68
N ILE A 145 11.97 -0.54 10.24
CA ILE A 145 13.13 -0.27 11.12
C ILE A 145 12.73 0.66 12.26
N ASP A 146 11.97 1.72 11.98
CA ASP A 146 11.54 2.70 12.97
C ASP A 146 10.68 2.05 14.06
N GLU A 147 9.76 1.15 13.70
CA GLU A 147 8.96 0.38 14.66
C GLU A 147 9.79 -0.66 15.44
N LYS A 148 10.68 -1.38 14.76
CA LYS A 148 11.54 -2.40 15.41
C LYS A 148 12.55 -1.79 16.37
N ARG A 149 13.03 -0.58 16.09
CA ARG A 149 13.91 0.16 17.00
C ARG A 149 13.26 0.53 18.31
N VAL A 150 11.95 0.81 18.31
CA VAL A 150 11.21 1.03 19.57
C VAL A 150 11.23 -0.24 20.43
N SER A 151 11.22 -1.41 19.79
CA SER A 151 11.33 -2.72 20.44
C SER A 151 12.77 -3.13 20.77
N GLY A 152 13.78 -2.32 20.42
CA GLY A 152 15.19 -2.56 20.71
C GLY A 152 15.91 -3.51 19.73
N GLU A 153 15.29 -3.84 18.61
CA GLU A 153 15.86 -4.69 17.56
C GLU A 153 16.53 -3.84 16.46
N ASP A 154 17.70 -4.27 15.98
CA ASP A 154 18.45 -3.57 14.93
C ASP A 154 18.42 -4.37 13.62
N CYS A 155 17.46 -4.04 12.77
CA CYS A 155 17.27 -4.63 11.44
C CYS A 155 17.85 -3.73 10.33
N GLN A 156 18.82 -2.87 10.66
CA GLN A 156 19.39 -1.94 9.69
C GLN A 156 20.23 -2.68 8.62
N PRO A 157 20.07 -2.35 7.33
CA PRO A 157 20.90 -2.90 6.26
C PRO A 157 22.38 -2.54 6.46
N ASP A 158 23.28 -3.48 6.18
CA ASP A 158 24.73 -3.33 6.46
C ASP A 158 25.40 -2.13 5.74
N HIS A 159 24.79 -1.64 4.66
CA HIS A 159 25.32 -0.54 3.83
C HIS A 159 24.85 0.85 4.28
N TRP A 160 23.89 0.94 5.20
CA TRP A 160 23.43 2.21 5.74
C TRP A 160 24.38 2.68 6.83
N GLN A 161 24.95 3.88 6.66
CA GLN A 161 25.84 4.49 7.64
C GLN A 161 25.08 5.20 8.78
N THR A 162 23.82 5.53 8.51
CA THR A 162 22.93 6.27 9.39
C THR A 162 21.68 5.47 9.69
N ALA A 163 21.02 5.86 10.77
CA ALA A 163 19.70 5.37 11.17
C ALA A 163 18.59 5.45 10.11
N LYS A 164 18.81 6.27 9.08
CA LYS A 164 17.89 6.52 7.97
C LYS A 164 18.59 6.27 6.64
N PHE A 165 17.83 5.93 5.61
CA PHE A 165 18.31 5.86 4.23
C PHE A 165 18.96 7.18 3.76
N PRO A 166 19.92 7.13 2.82
CA PRO A 166 20.52 8.34 2.24
C PRO A 166 19.49 9.23 1.53
N ALA A 167 19.59 10.55 1.66
CA ALA A 167 18.69 11.48 0.95
C ALA A 167 18.73 11.23 -0.58
N GLY A 168 17.56 11.21 -1.25
CA GLY A 168 17.43 10.82 -2.65
C GLY A 168 17.24 9.33 -2.91
N ASP A 169 17.37 8.47 -1.89
CA ASP A 169 17.22 7.02 -2.04
C ASP A 169 15.85 6.48 -1.59
N ALA A 170 14.93 7.36 -1.15
CA ALA A 170 13.62 6.98 -0.62
C ALA A 170 12.86 6.00 -1.53
N MET A 171 12.87 6.29 -2.84
CA MET A 171 12.17 5.53 -3.88
C MET A 171 12.98 4.38 -4.47
N LYS A 172 14.27 4.26 -4.12
CA LYS A 172 15.14 3.20 -4.67
C LYS A 172 14.80 1.86 -4.02
N PRO A 173 14.99 0.75 -4.74
CA PRO A 173 14.81 -0.58 -4.17
C PRO A 173 15.80 -0.79 -3.03
N ILE A 174 15.32 -1.35 -1.91
CA ILE A 174 16.18 -1.68 -0.78
C ILE A 174 17.12 -2.83 -1.14
N THR A 175 18.39 -2.67 -0.80
CA THR A 175 19.43 -3.67 -1.03
C THR A 175 20.18 -3.97 0.26
N GLY A 176 20.97 -5.04 0.30
CA GLY A 176 21.83 -5.31 1.47
C GLY A 176 21.10 -5.71 2.75
N VAL A 177 19.85 -6.17 2.65
CA VAL A 177 19.07 -6.71 3.79
C VAL A 177 19.44 -8.18 4.02
N ARG A 178 19.53 -8.58 5.29
CA ARG A 178 19.80 -9.98 5.67
C ARG A 178 18.56 -10.83 5.46
N ALA A 179 18.73 -12.13 5.24
CA ALA A 179 17.60 -13.03 5.03
C ALA A 179 16.68 -13.10 6.26
N SER A 180 17.24 -13.09 7.47
CA SER A 180 16.49 -13.02 8.74
C SER A 180 15.60 -11.78 8.79
N ASP A 181 16.17 -10.62 8.48
CA ASP A 181 15.46 -9.34 8.61
C ASP A 181 14.37 -9.19 7.53
N ALA A 182 14.55 -9.85 6.38
CA ALA A 182 13.53 -9.95 5.35
C ALA A 182 12.36 -10.85 5.76
N GLU A 183 12.62 -11.96 6.47
CA GLU A 183 11.58 -12.82 7.05
C GLU A 183 10.80 -12.06 8.13
N GLU A 184 11.49 -11.36 9.03
CA GLU A 184 10.85 -10.53 10.05
C GLU A 184 10.01 -9.40 9.46
N PHE A 185 10.45 -8.79 8.36
CA PHE A 185 9.66 -7.80 7.64
C PHE A 185 8.35 -8.39 7.12
N CYS A 186 8.37 -9.61 6.58
CA CYS A 186 7.16 -10.31 6.14
C CYS A 186 6.24 -10.68 7.31
N GLU A 187 6.79 -11.10 8.45
CA GLU A 187 6.02 -11.35 9.66
C GLU A 187 5.35 -10.07 10.17
N TRP A 188 6.07 -8.96 10.18
CA TRP A 188 5.56 -7.64 10.54
C TRP A 188 4.40 -7.21 9.63
N LEU A 189 4.53 -7.36 8.31
CA LEU A 189 3.42 -7.12 7.36
C LEU A 189 2.23 -8.03 7.62
N THR A 190 2.47 -9.29 8.00
CA THR A 190 1.41 -10.26 8.28
C THR A 190 0.59 -9.84 9.49
N GLN A 191 1.26 -9.48 10.58
CA GLN A 191 0.62 -9.02 11.80
C GLN A 191 -0.22 -7.76 11.57
N ARG A 192 0.28 -6.82 10.75
CA ARG A 192 -0.42 -5.57 10.44
C ARG A 192 -1.62 -5.74 9.53
N SER A 193 -1.51 -6.59 8.51
CA SER A 193 -2.54 -6.70 7.47
C SER A 193 -3.61 -7.75 7.80
N SER A 194 -3.30 -8.74 8.63
CA SER A 194 -4.24 -9.79 8.98
C SER A 194 -4.00 -10.26 10.43
N PRO A 195 -4.50 -9.51 11.43
CA PRO A 195 -4.37 -9.89 12.84
C PRO A 195 -5.02 -11.24 13.19
N LEU A 196 -5.93 -11.71 12.32
CA LEU A 196 -6.71 -12.95 12.49
C LEU A 196 -6.06 -14.18 11.84
N GLY A 197 -4.93 -14.02 11.13
CA GLY A 197 -4.16 -15.14 10.58
C GLY A 197 -4.70 -15.76 9.29
N ASP A 198 -5.57 -15.05 8.55
CA ASP A 198 -6.17 -15.55 7.31
C ASP A 198 -5.22 -15.47 6.09
N THR A 199 -4.21 -14.58 6.14
CA THR A 199 -3.20 -14.41 5.10
C THR A 199 -1.81 -14.22 5.69
N PHE A 200 -0.77 -14.65 4.97
CA PHE A 200 0.64 -14.57 5.35
C PHE A 200 1.46 -13.98 4.22
N TRP A 201 2.43 -13.13 4.56
CA TRP A 201 3.40 -12.62 3.61
C TRP A 201 4.66 -13.47 3.61
N ARG A 202 5.22 -13.69 2.42
CA ARG A 202 6.52 -14.33 2.23
C ARG A 202 7.34 -13.57 1.20
N ALA A 203 8.64 -13.44 1.48
CA ALA A 203 9.62 -13.09 0.47
C ALA A 203 9.93 -14.35 -0.34
N VAL A 204 9.50 -14.40 -1.60
CA VAL A 204 9.75 -15.56 -2.46
C VAL A 204 10.98 -15.29 -3.32
N PRO A 205 12.07 -16.07 -3.19
CA PRO A 205 13.19 -15.97 -4.11
C PRO A 205 12.73 -16.17 -5.55
N LEU A 206 13.10 -15.27 -6.47
CA LEU A 206 12.74 -15.39 -7.90
C LEU A 206 13.11 -16.75 -8.50
N CYS A 207 14.09 -17.45 -7.92
CA CYS A 207 14.53 -18.78 -8.33
C CYS A 207 13.54 -19.92 -8.01
N LEU A 208 12.48 -19.69 -7.23
CA LEU A 208 11.42 -20.68 -6.96
C LEU A 208 10.20 -20.53 -7.88
N LEU A 209 9.96 -19.36 -8.47
CA LEU A 209 8.86 -19.11 -9.41
C LEU A 209 9.06 -19.79 -10.80
N GLY A 210 10.24 -20.37 -11.05
CA GLY A 210 10.61 -21.02 -12.32
C GLY A 210 10.58 -22.54 -12.34
N LYS A 211 10.03 -23.24 -11.35
CA LYS A 211 10.01 -24.71 -11.32
C LYS A 211 8.74 -25.35 -11.89
N GLN A 212 8.34 -24.95 -13.09
CA GLN A 212 7.64 -25.84 -14.04
C GLN A 212 8.18 -25.59 -15.46
N GLY A 213 9.40 -26.05 -15.73
CA GLY A 213 10.00 -25.95 -17.06
C GLY A 213 11.52 -25.98 -17.05
N SER A 214 12.08 -27.18 -17.08
CA SER A 214 13.39 -27.57 -17.62
C SER A 214 14.39 -26.45 -17.97
N GLY A 215 15.45 -26.28 -17.16
CA GLY A 215 16.59 -25.46 -17.56
C GLY A 215 17.50 -25.07 -16.39
N CYS A 216 18.66 -25.71 -16.33
CA CYS A 216 19.69 -25.50 -15.32
C CYS A 216 20.21 -24.04 -15.34
N LEU A 217 20.09 -23.31 -14.22
CA LEU A 217 20.96 -22.16 -13.92
C LEU A 217 21.57 -22.35 -12.52
N ARG A 218 22.53 -23.29 -12.44
CA ARG A 218 23.51 -23.29 -11.35
C ARG A 218 24.38 -22.04 -11.52
N GLY A 219 24.39 -21.14 -10.55
CA GLY A 219 25.49 -20.18 -10.42
C GLY A 219 25.15 -18.70 -10.27
N LEU A 220 23.93 -18.31 -9.91
CA LEU A 220 23.68 -16.93 -9.46
C LEU A 220 23.69 -16.91 -7.93
N ARG A 221 24.77 -16.39 -7.35
CA ARG A 221 24.82 -15.99 -5.94
C ARG A 221 23.66 -15.03 -5.70
N CYS A 222 22.72 -15.37 -4.82
CA CYS A 222 21.68 -14.47 -4.34
C CYS A 222 22.32 -13.22 -3.73
N ARG A 223 22.46 -12.15 -4.52
CA ARG A 223 22.82 -10.82 -4.03
C ARG A 223 21.54 -10.10 -3.66
N SER A 224 21.28 -10.07 -2.35
CA SER A 224 20.97 -8.86 -1.57
C SER A 224 19.96 -7.86 -2.12
N ILE A 225 18.82 -8.31 -2.68
CA ILE A 225 17.67 -7.47 -3.01
C ILE A 225 16.46 -8.11 -2.32
N LEU A 226 15.62 -7.33 -1.62
CA LEU A 226 14.34 -7.84 -1.11
C LEU A 226 13.50 -8.28 -2.30
N TYR A 227 13.18 -9.57 -2.37
CA TYR A 227 12.38 -10.14 -3.44
C TYR A 227 10.96 -9.55 -3.47
N PRO A 228 10.23 -9.65 -4.59
CA PRO A 228 8.81 -9.29 -4.62
C PRO A 228 8.03 -9.97 -3.49
N LEU A 229 7.19 -9.19 -2.79
CA LEU A 229 6.33 -9.70 -1.73
C LEU A 229 5.27 -10.62 -2.31
N THR A 230 5.04 -11.77 -1.66
CA THR A 230 3.96 -12.69 -2.00
C THR A 230 3.02 -12.82 -0.82
N ARG A 231 1.73 -12.60 -1.03
CA ARG A 231 0.67 -12.88 -0.05
C ARG A 231 0.06 -14.24 -0.35
N LEU A 232 -0.07 -15.07 0.68
CA LEU A 232 -0.65 -16.41 0.64
C LEU A 232 -1.83 -16.53 1.58
N ALA A 233 -2.88 -17.25 1.18
CA ALA A 233 -3.99 -17.62 2.07
C ALA A 233 -3.57 -18.71 3.08
N ALA A 234 -4.14 -18.68 4.28
CA ALA A 234 -3.79 -19.56 5.41
C ALA A 234 -3.88 -21.08 5.14
N GLY A 235 -4.63 -21.50 4.12
CA GLY A 235 -4.84 -22.91 3.78
C GLY A 235 -3.73 -23.58 2.96
N VAL A 236 -2.64 -22.89 2.65
CA VAL A 236 -1.56 -23.37 1.73
C VAL A 236 -0.26 -23.72 2.47
N MET A 237 -0.29 -23.83 3.80
CA MET A 237 0.87 -24.22 4.61
C MET A 237 1.15 -25.73 4.60
#